data_AF-A0A1H4MLB1-F1
#
_entry.id   AF-A0A1H4MLB1-F1
#
_cell.length_a   1.000
_cell.length_b   1.000
_cell.length_c   1.000
_cell.angle_alpha   90.00
_cell.angle_beta   90.00
_cell.angle_gamma   90.00
#
_symmetry.space_group_name_H-M   'P 1'
#
loop_
_entity.id
_entity.type
_entity.pdbx_description
1 polymer ?
#
loop_
_entity_poly.entity_id
_entity_poly.type
_entity_poly.pdbx_seq_one_letter_code
_entity_poly.pdbx_strand_id
1 'polypeptide(L)'
;MESLPCKGCKGLCCGPVPITEQELKSIKKKIKSMPQKSKLELENQERFFGTCIFYDQVNDGCGIHSVRPSICRAFGFHQNLICFRKPEAASMGNWHAKEIPIGILSEDYTWKDFN
;
A
#
# COMPACT_ATOMS: atom_id res chain seq x y z
N MET A 1 -4.82 17.83 4.52
CA MET A 1 -4.61 16.72 5.47
C MET A 1 -3.16 16.76 5.90
N GLU A 2 -2.88 16.59 7.19
CA GLU A 2 -1.50 16.47 7.66
C GLU A 2 -0.81 15.27 7.00
N SER A 3 0.43 15.45 6.57
CA SER A 3 1.23 14.36 6.01
C SER A 3 1.80 13.49 7.13
N LEU A 4 1.67 12.17 7.01
CA LEU A 4 2.36 11.24 7.90
C LEU A 4 3.87 11.22 7.61
N PRO A 5 4.73 11.00 8.62
CA PRO A 5 6.18 10.93 8.45
C PRO A 5 6.59 9.58 7.84
N CYS A 6 6.15 9.27 6.62
CA CYS A 6 6.44 7.99 5.98
C CYS A 6 7.93 7.81 5.66
N LYS A 7 8.65 8.90 5.37
CA LYS A 7 10.10 8.85 5.10
C LYS A 7 10.88 8.44 6.35
N GLY A 8 11.77 7.48 6.21
CA GLY A 8 12.49 6.76 7.26
C GLY A 8 11.74 5.56 7.84
N CYS A 9 10.50 5.26 7.39
CA CYS A 9 9.70 4.15 7.93
C CYS A 9 10.16 2.78 7.39
N LYS A 10 10.87 2.75 6.26
CA LYS A 10 11.40 1.51 5.67
C LYS A 10 10.33 0.44 5.41
N GLY A 11 9.09 0.86 5.16
CA GLY A 11 7.98 -0.04 4.84
C GLY A 11 7.42 -0.81 6.03
N LEU A 12 7.78 -0.47 7.28
CA LEU A 12 7.30 -1.17 8.49
C LEU A 12 5.77 -1.19 8.64
N CYS A 13 5.06 -0.27 7.99
CA CYS A 13 3.61 -0.21 7.97
C CYS A 13 2.99 -0.62 6.62
N CYS A 14 3.79 -1.14 5.69
CA CYS A 14 3.38 -1.39 4.31
C CYS A 14 3.21 -2.89 4.05
N GLY A 15 2.20 -3.53 4.64
CA GLY A 15 1.81 -4.93 4.38
C GLY A 15 1.49 -5.71 5.66
N PRO A 16 0.66 -6.79 5.60
CA PRO A 16 -0.16 -7.27 4.47
C PRO A 16 -1.32 -6.32 4.13
N VAL A 17 -1.69 -6.21 2.84
CA VAL A 17 -2.72 -5.25 2.38
C VAL A 17 -3.89 -5.96 1.71
N PRO A 18 -5.08 -6.03 2.35
CA PRO A 18 -6.29 -6.51 1.71
C PRO A 18 -6.75 -5.53 0.64
N ILE A 19 -7.29 -6.05 -0.46
CA ILE A 19 -7.81 -5.25 -1.58
C ILE A 19 -9.20 -5.70 -2.02
N THR A 20 -9.98 -4.75 -2.55
CA THR A 20 -11.27 -5.02 -3.20
C THR A 20 -11.10 -5.20 -4.72
N GLU A 21 -12.15 -5.66 -5.40
CA GLU A 21 -12.12 -5.83 -6.85
C GLU A 21 -11.91 -4.49 -7.59
N GLN A 22 -12.49 -3.40 -7.11
CA GLN A 22 -12.32 -2.08 -7.70
C GLN A 22 -10.88 -1.57 -7.53
N GLU A 23 -10.27 -1.83 -6.38
CA GLU A 23 -8.89 -1.50 -6.09
C GLU A 23 -7.94 -2.31 -6.98
N LEU A 24 -8.17 -3.62 -7.13
CA LEU A 24 -7.41 -4.47 -8.05
C LEU A 24 -7.44 -3.91 -9.49
N LYS A 25 -8.63 -3.54 -10.00
CA LYS A 25 -8.79 -2.92 -11.33
C LYS A 25 -7.99 -1.62 -11.45
N SER A 26 -8.04 -0.78 -10.42
CA SER A 26 -7.32 0.51 -10.38
C SER A 26 -5.80 0.32 -10.35
N ILE A 27 -5.32 -0.63 -9.55
CA ILE A 27 -3.90 -1.00 -9.46
C ILE A 27 -3.43 -1.55 -10.80
N LYS A 28 -4.15 -2.51 -11.41
CA LYS A 28 -3.83 -3.06 -12.74
C LYS A 28 -3.70 -1.95 -13.79
N LYS A 29 -4.63 -0.99 -13.80
CA LYS A 29 -4.56 0.17 -14.73
C LYS A 29 -3.32 1.02 -14.47
N LYS A 30 -2.97 1.27 -13.19
CA LYS A 30 -1.77 2.02 -12.82
C LYS A 30 -0.48 1.29 -13.22
N ILE A 31 -0.38 -0.02 -12.99
CA ILE A 31 0.82 -0.80 -13.37
C ILE A 31 0.97 -0.86 -14.89
N LYS A 32 -0.13 -0.96 -15.64
CA LYS A 32 -0.11 -0.90 -17.11
C LYS A 32 0.36 0.46 -17.65
N SER A 33 0.09 1.56 -16.94
CA SER A 33 0.52 2.91 -17.36
C SER A 33 1.88 3.33 -16.81
N MET A 34 2.53 2.51 -15.97
CA MET A 34 3.87 2.79 -15.48
C MET A 34 4.93 2.62 -16.58
N PRO A 35 5.98 3.46 -16.60
CA PRO A 35 7.15 3.19 -17.42
C PRO A 35 7.72 1.80 -17.13
N GLN A 36 8.08 1.06 -18.17
CA GLN A 36 8.58 -0.31 -18.04
C GLN A 36 9.78 -0.39 -17.09
N LYS A 37 10.70 0.57 -17.17
CA LYS A 37 11.86 0.67 -16.26
C LYS A 37 11.43 0.71 -14.79
N SER A 38 10.50 1.59 -14.43
CA SER A 38 10.02 1.73 -13.06
C SER A 38 9.29 0.48 -12.56
N LYS A 39 8.56 -0.22 -13.45
CA LYS A 39 7.91 -1.49 -13.10
C LYS A 39 8.96 -2.55 -12.75
N LEU A 40 9.96 -2.72 -13.61
CA LEU A 40 11.04 -3.70 -13.38
C LEU A 40 11.87 -3.36 -12.15
N GLU A 41 12.16 -2.08 -11.91
CA GLU A 41 12.88 -1.62 -10.72
C GLU A 41 12.09 -1.92 -9.45
N LEU A 42 10.76 -1.79 -9.47
CA LEU A 42 9.91 -2.14 -8.33
C LEU A 42 9.79 -3.67 -8.18
N GLU A 43 9.64 -4.39 -9.28
CA GLU A 43 9.47 -5.85 -9.27
C GLU A 43 10.69 -6.57 -8.69
N ASN A 44 11.89 -6.14 -9.04
CA ASN A 44 13.14 -6.82 -8.66
C ASN A 44 13.68 -6.46 -7.26
N GLN A 45 12.95 -5.69 -6.45
CA GLN A 45 13.41 -5.38 -5.08
C GLN A 45 13.24 -6.59 -4.15
N GLU A 46 14.28 -6.90 -3.39
CA GLU A 46 14.25 -7.96 -2.38
C GLU A 46 13.45 -7.50 -1.15
N ARG A 47 12.37 -8.23 -0.83
CA ARG A 47 11.41 -7.83 0.21
C ARG A 47 11.38 -8.85 1.33
N PHE A 48 11.24 -8.34 2.56
CA PHE A 48 10.88 -9.17 3.69
C PHE A 48 9.46 -9.70 3.53
N PHE A 49 9.23 -10.92 4.01
CA PHE A 49 7.92 -11.54 4.04
C PHE A 49 6.88 -10.62 4.72
N GLY A 50 5.68 -10.55 4.16
CA GLY A 50 4.62 -9.66 4.63
C GLY A 50 4.75 -8.19 4.19
N THR A 51 5.84 -7.80 3.51
CA THR A 51 5.96 -6.47 2.91
C THR A 51 5.19 -6.39 1.59
N CYS A 52 4.47 -5.30 1.39
CA CYS A 52 3.71 -5.01 0.18
C CYS A 52 4.64 -4.96 -1.05
N ILE A 53 4.24 -5.68 -2.08
CA ILE A 53 4.79 -5.75 -3.43
C ILE A 53 5.05 -4.36 -4.04
N PHE A 54 4.24 -3.36 -3.68
CA PHE A 54 4.38 -2.00 -4.22
C PHE A 54 5.07 -1.01 -3.28
N TYR A 55 5.60 -1.46 -2.15
CA TYR A 55 6.54 -0.64 -1.39
C TYR A 55 7.85 -0.54 -2.18
N ASP A 56 8.27 0.69 -2.41
CA ASP A 56 9.52 1.06 -3.07
C ASP A 56 10.57 1.35 -2.00
N GLN A 57 11.46 0.40 -1.78
CA GLN A 57 12.52 0.47 -0.79
C GLN A 57 13.60 1.50 -1.16
N VAL A 58 13.81 1.74 -2.46
CA VAL A 58 14.83 2.68 -2.95
C VAL A 58 14.41 4.11 -2.66
N ASN A 59 13.15 4.43 -2.95
CA ASN A 59 12.61 5.78 -2.75
C ASN A 59 11.90 5.96 -1.40
N ASP A 60 11.83 4.90 -0.58
CA ASP A 60 11.14 4.84 0.71
C ASP A 60 9.69 5.35 0.61
N GLY A 61 8.95 4.76 -0.32
CA GLY A 61 7.63 5.23 -0.71
C GLY A 61 6.73 4.14 -1.27
N CYS A 62 5.53 4.52 -1.70
CA CYS A 62 4.60 3.60 -2.35
C CYS A 62 4.62 3.82 -3.86
N GLY A 63 5.03 2.81 -4.63
CA GLY A 63 5.07 2.88 -6.09
C GLY A 63 3.70 3.16 -6.71
N ILE A 64 2.61 2.75 -6.05
CA ILE A 64 1.23 2.98 -6.50
C ILE A 64 0.50 4.05 -5.68
N HIS A 65 1.21 5.04 -5.12
CA HIS A 65 0.67 6.02 -4.16
C HIS A 65 -0.71 6.61 -4.55
N SER A 66 -0.92 6.92 -5.83
CA SER A 66 -2.15 7.53 -6.37
C SER A 66 -3.37 6.60 -6.37
N VAL A 67 -3.17 5.28 -6.34
CA VAL A 67 -4.23 4.26 -6.36
C VAL A 67 -4.15 3.33 -5.15
N ARG A 68 -3.55 3.79 -4.05
CA ARG A 68 -3.45 3.02 -2.80
C ARG A 68 -4.83 2.50 -2.37
N PRO A 69 -4.91 1.27 -1.85
CA PRO A 69 -6.13 0.76 -1.24
C PRO A 69 -6.68 1.70 -0.16
N SER A 70 -7.99 1.67 0.03
CA SER A 70 -8.73 2.46 1.00
C SER A 70 -8.17 2.32 2.41
N ILE A 71 -7.83 1.11 2.84
CA ILE A 71 -7.18 0.86 4.13
C ILE A 71 -5.83 1.59 4.25
N CYS A 72 -5.00 1.60 3.19
CA CYS A 72 -3.72 2.32 3.19
C CYS A 72 -3.89 3.84 3.20
N ARG A 73 -5.00 4.37 2.66
CA ARG A 73 -5.35 5.79 2.73
C ARG A 73 -5.87 6.18 4.11
N ALA A 74 -6.56 5.27 4.79
CA ALA A 74 -7.08 5.45 6.15
C ALA A 74 -5.99 5.32 7.23
N PHE A 75 -4.95 4.53 6.96
CA PHE A 75 -3.85 4.31 7.89
C PHE A 75 -3.22 5.63 8.36
N GLY A 76 -3.01 5.73 9.67
CA GLY A 76 -2.48 6.87 10.40
C GLY A 76 -3.51 7.91 10.83
N PHE A 77 -4.76 7.82 10.36
CA PHE A 77 -5.80 8.81 10.67
C PHE A 77 -6.98 8.27 11.50
N HIS A 78 -7.13 6.94 11.60
CA HIS A 78 -8.20 6.29 12.33
C HIS A 78 -7.69 5.58 13.60
N GLN A 79 -8.51 5.57 14.66
CA GLN A 79 -8.16 5.02 15.99
C GLN A 79 -7.70 3.55 15.98
N ASN A 80 -8.16 2.73 15.04
CA ASN A 80 -7.76 1.33 14.90
C ASN A 80 -6.68 1.11 13.83
N LEU A 81 -6.17 2.17 13.20
CA LEU A 81 -5.13 2.13 12.17
C LEU A 81 -4.04 3.17 12.48
N ILE A 82 -3.47 3.09 13.68
CA ILE A 82 -2.55 4.11 14.21
C ILE A 82 -1.19 4.03 13.51
N CYS A 83 -0.63 5.19 13.13
CA CYS A 83 0.78 5.28 12.75
C CYS A 83 1.63 5.38 14.03
N PHE A 84 2.48 4.39 14.29
CA PHE A 84 3.33 4.38 15.49
C PHE A 84 4.29 5.57 15.61
N ARG A 85 4.63 6.22 14.48
CA ARG A 85 5.49 7.41 14.45
C ARG A 85 4.76 8.72 14.69
N LYS A 86 3.44 8.72 14.56
CA LYS A 86 2.59 9.89 14.79
C LYS A 86 1.21 9.47 15.33
N PRO A 87 1.14 8.89 16.54
CA PRO A 87 -0.12 8.37 17.08
C PRO A 87 -1.22 9.43 17.21
N GLU A 88 -0.83 10.67 17.49
CA GLU A 88 -1.73 11.83 17.64
C GLU A 88 -2.48 12.21 16.36
N ALA A 89 -2.03 11.75 15.18
CA ALA A 89 -2.72 11.97 13.93
C ALA A 89 -4.01 11.12 13.79
N ALA A 90 -4.17 10.08 14.62
CA ALA A 90 -5.32 9.19 14.61
C ALA A 90 -6.55 9.83 15.29
N SER A 91 -7.06 10.91 14.72
CA SER A 91 -8.16 11.70 15.28
C SER A 91 -9.55 11.26 14.83
N MET A 92 -9.65 10.43 13.79
CA MET A 92 -10.92 9.91 13.29
C MET A 92 -11.33 8.64 14.05
N GLY A 93 -12.64 8.36 14.11
CA GLY A 93 -13.15 7.12 14.71
C GLY A 93 -12.66 5.85 13.99
N ASN A 94 -13.09 4.68 14.45
CA ASN A 94 -12.65 3.41 13.85
C ASN A 94 -12.97 3.32 12.35
N TRP A 95 -11.99 2.87 11.58
CA TRP A 95 -12.16 2.55 10.18
C TRP A 95 -12.79 1.17 10.04
N HIS A 96 -13.75 1.06 9.12
CA HIS A 96 -14.39 -0.19 8.73
C HIS A 96 -14.32 -0.35 7.22
N ALA A 97 -13.98 -1.55 6.77
CA ALA A 97 -14.01 -1.88 5.35
C ALA A 97 -15.45 -1.75 4.84
N LYS A 98 -15.61 -1.06 3.71
CA LYS A 98 -16.92 -0.90 3.05
C LYS A 98 -17.29 -2.09 2.18
N GLU A 99 -16.28 -2.83 1.73
CA GLU A 99 -16.39 -3.95 0.80
C GLU A 99 -15.58 -5.12 1.34
N ILE A 100 -15.98 -6.34 0.97
CA ILE A 100 -15.27 -7.57 1.34
C ILE A 100 -13.98 -7.65 0.51
N PRO A 101 -12.82 -7.85 1.15
CA PRO A 101 -11.57 -8.08 0.43
C PRO A 101 -11.63 -9.35 -0.41
N ILE A 102 -11.05 -9.30 -1.61
CA ILE A 102 -10.93 -10.46 -2.51
C ILE A 102 -9.58 -11.18 -2.40
N GLY A 103 -8.66 -10.64 -1.59
CA GLY A 103 -7.36 -11.20 -1.29
C GLY A 103 -6.37 -10.15 -0.79
N ILE A 104 -5.13 -10.57 -0.61
CA ILE A 104 -4.04 -9.81 0.00
C ILE A 104 -2.91 -9.59 -1.02
N LEU A 105 -2.41 -8.36 -1.12
CA LEU A 105 -1.21 -8.05 -1.90
C LEU A 105 0.02 -8.73 -1.31
N SER A 106 0.89 -9.26 -2.17
CA SER A 106 2.08 -10.07 -1.86
C SER A 106 1.81 -11.53 -1.48
N GLU A 107 0.55 -11.92 -1.25
CA GLU A 107 0.16 -13.29 -0.92
C GLU A 107 -0.71 -13.89 -2.03
N ASP A 108 -1.96 -13.41 -2.15
CA ASP A 108 -2.89 -13.87 -3.19
C ASP A 108 -2.64 -13.17 -4.54
N TYR A 109 -2.20 -11.92 -4.49
CA TYR A 109 -1.91 -11.10 -5.68
C TYR A 109 -0.45 -10.69 -5.72
N THR A 110 0.25 -11.21 -6.72
CA THR A 110 1.69 -11.04 -6.95
C THR A 110 1.94 -10.32 -8.27
N TRP A 111 3.20 -10.08 -8.63
CA TRP A 111 3.55 -9.47 -9.91
C TRP A 111 2.99 -10.22 -11.13
N LYS A 112 2.81 -11.54 -11.04
CA LYS A 112 2.20 -12.36 -12.09
C LYS A 112 0.78 -11.93 -12.43
N ASP A 113 0.06 -11.32 -11.48
CA ASP A 113 -1.31 -10.87 -11.64
C ASP A 113 -1.41 -9.47 -12.28
N PHE A 114 -0.30 -8.75 -12.38
CA PHE A 114 -0.21 -7.38 -12.89
C PHE A 114 0.59 -7.24 -14.19
N ASN A 115 1.23 -8.33 -14.63
CA ASN A 115 1.96 -8.42 -15.89
C ASN A 115 1.04 -8.65 -17.10
#